data_AF-A0A9Q3F6W8-F1
#
_entry.id   AF-A0A9Q3F6W8-F1
#
_cell.length_a   1.000
_cell.length_b   1.000
_cell.length_c   1.000
_cell.angle_alpha   90.00
_cell.angle_beta   90.00
_cell.angle_gamma   90.00
#
_symmetry.space_group_name_H-M   'P 1'
#
loop_
_entity.id
_entity.type
_entity.pdbx_description
1 polymer ?
#
loop_
_entity_poly.entity_id
_entity_poly.type
_entity_poly.pdbx_seq_one_letter_code
_entity_poly.pdbx_strand_id
1 'polypeptide(L)'
;MTSSASLIRPFTDAHRVYVQRLYRRALKQSLDWIVFRDIWRQKAIEIRVKFERNRDVKDPRAVSKLLAEAEVEISKFQHPDPYKPPLAADGTKWERNLPPPLFSEEDRQKARESFLGPRGLPV
;
A
#
# COMPACT_ATOMS: atom_id res chain seq x y z
N MET A 1 16.01 17.53 18.25
CA MET A 1 15.92 18.06 16.86
C MET A 1 14.45 18.23 16.51
N THR A 2 13.94 19.45 16.57
CA THR A 2 12.55 19.76 16.19
C THR A 2 12.44 19.75 14.68
N SER A 3 11.86 18.69 14.12
CA SER A 3 11.48 18.64 12.71
C SER A 3 10.55 19.83 12.42
N SER A 4 10.96 20.72 11.53
CA SER A 4 10.11 21.78 11.02
C SER A 4 8.95 21.12 10.26
N ALA A 5 7.78 21.06 10.90
CA ALA A 5 6.57 20.57 10.26
C ALA A 5 6.31 21.43 9.01
N SER A 6 6.51 20.84 7.85
CA SER A 6 6.21 21.48 6.57
C SER A 6 4.71 21.83 6.57
N LEU A 7 4.41 23.12 6.35
CA LEU A 7 3.04 23.58 6.31
C LEU A 7 2.32 22.89 5.13
N ILE A 8 1.31 22.07 5.44
CA ILE A 8 0.52 21.40 4.42
C ILE A 8 -0.24 22.48 3.65
N ARG A 9 -0.05 22.52 2.33
CA ARG A 9 -0.76 23.45 1.45
C ARG A 9 -2.04 22.77 0.96
N PRO A 10 -3.23 23.14 1.46
CA PRO A 10 -4.48 22.52 1.02
C PRO A 10 -4.75 22.88 -0.45
N PHE A 11 -5.59 22.07 -1.10
CA PHE A 11 -5.99 22.22 -2.51
C PHE A 11 -4.84 22.17 -3.54
N THR A 12 -3.66 21.66 -3.16
CA THR A 12 -2.60 21.28 -4.09
C THR A 12 -2.81 19.86 -4.62
N ASP A 13 -2.19 19.52 -5.75
CA ASP A 13 -2.29 18.15 -6.29
C ASP A 13 -1.66 17.11 -5.35
N ALA A 14 -0.54 17.45 -4.70
CA ALA A 14 0.07 16.63 -3.67
C ALA A 14 -0.89 16.37 -2.48
N HIS A 15 -1.59 17.41 -2.02
CA HIS A 15 -2.62 17.28 -0.97
C HIS A 15 -3.76 16.37 -1.44
N ARG A 16 -4.25 16.55 -2.67
CA ARG A 16 -5.31 15.71 -3.25
C ARG A 16 -4.91 14.24 -3.30
N VAL A 17 -3.72 13.93 -3.80
CA VAL A 17 -3.18 12.56 -3.86
C VAL A 17 -3.02 11.97 -2.45
N TYR A 18 -2.53 12.76 -1.50
CA TYR A 18 -2.37 12.33 -0.11
C TYR A 18 -3.73 11.97 0.52
N VAL A 19 -4.73 12.84 0.43
CA VAL A 19 -6.09 12.60 0.95
C VAL A 19 -6.73 11.39 0.27
N GLN A 20 -6.55 11.22 -1.04
CA GLN A 20 -7.06 10.03 -1.74
C GLN A 20 -6.43 8.73 -1.24
N ARG A 21 -5.12 8.73 -0.98
CA ARG A 21 -4.40 7.57 -0.40
C ARG A 21 -4.88 7.28 1.02
N LEU A 22 -5.06 8.32 1.84
CA LEU A 22 -5.58 8.22 3.20
C LEU A 22 -7.00 7.62 3.22
N TYR A 23 -7.89 8.13 2.36
CA TYR A 23 -9.25 7.62 2.20
C TYR A 23 -9.27 6.15 1.74
N ARG A 24 -8.42 5.79 0.77
CA ARG A 24 -8.28 4.40 0.32
C ARG A 24 -7.81 3.49 1.46
N ARG A 25 -6.83 3.92 2.25
CA ARG A 25 -6.35 3.20 3.44
C ARG A 25 -7.48 3.00 4.46
N ALA A 26 -8.24 4.04 4.78
CA ALA A 26 -9.36 3.94 5.73
C ALA A 26 -10.44 2.94 5.27
N LEU A 27 -10.81 2.97 3.99
CA LEU A 27 -11.76 2.00 3.43
C LEU A 27 -11.22 0.58 3.43
N LYS A 28 -9.95 0.39 3.08
CA LYS A 28 -9.30 -0.94 3.11
C LYS A 28 -9.24 -1.48 4.53
N GLN A 29 -8.83 -0.65 5.49
CA GLN A 29 -8.71 -1.02 6.89
C GLN A 29 -10.06 -1.43 7.50
N SER A 30 -11.14 -0.69 7.18
CA SER A 30 -12.48 -1.07 7.62
C SER A 30 -12.98 -2.36 6.97
N LEU A 31 -12.57 -2.66 5.74
CA LEU A 31 -12.90 -3.91 5.06
C LEU A 31 -12.16 -5.10 5.66
N ASP A 32 -10.92 -4.90 6.13
CA ASP A 32 -10.14 -5.95 6.77
C ASP A 32 -10.80 -6.43 8.09
N TRP A 33 -11.50 -5.54 8.80
CA TRP A 33 -12.29 -5.90 9.98
C TRP A 33 -13.69 -6.42 9.65
N ILE A 34 -14.37 -5.83 8.67
CA ILE A 34 -15.78 -6.13 8.36
C ILE A 34 -15.86 -6.94 7.07
N VAL A 35 -15.86 -8.27 7.22
CA VAL A 35 -15.88 -9.22 6.09
C VAL A 35 -17.19 -9.13 5.29
N PHE A 36 -18.34 -8.98 5.97
CA PHE A 36 -19.64 -8.93 5.32
C PHE A 36 -19.89 -7.60 4.62
N ARG A 37 -20.19 -7.67 3.32
CA ARG A 37 -20.24 -6.48 2.46
C ARG A 37 -21.39 -5.53 2.81
N ASP A 38 -22.52 -6.05 3.28
CA ASP A 38 -23.70 -5.25 3.60
C ASP A 38 -23.46 -4.33 4.79
N ILE A 39 -22.86 -4.88 5.85
CA ILE A 39 -22.44 -4.15 7.05
C ILE A 39 -21.31 -3.18 6.70
N TRP A 40 -20.33 -3.63 5.90
CA TRP A 40 -19.21 -2.78 5.50
C TRP A 40 -19.67 -1.54 4.71
N ARG A 41 -20.69 -1.65 3.85
CA ARG A 41 -21.21 -0.51 3.08
C ARG A 41 -21.70 0.61 3.98
N GLN A 42 -22.37 0.29 5.08
CA GLN A 42 -22.77 1.29 6.07
C GLN A 42 -21.55 2.01 6.65
N LYS A 43 -20.51 1.24 7.02
CA LYS A 43 -19.25 1.82 7.52
C LYS A 43 -18.53 2.68 6.49
N ALA A 44 -18.52 2.26 5.23
CA ALA A 44 -17.90 3.00 4.13
C ALA A 44 -18.59 4.36 3.90
N ILE A 45 -19.93 4.40 4.04
CA ILE A 45 -20.71 5.65 3.97
C ILE A 45 -20.34 6.56 5.14
N GLU A 46 -20.25 6.05 6.37
CA GLU A 46 -19.80 6.84 7.53
C GLU A 46 -18.42 7.47 7.30
N ILE A 47 -17.46 6.69 6.79
CA ILE A 47 -16.13 7.17 6.44
C ILE A 47 -16.25 8.27 5.39
N ARG A 48 -17.05 8.07 4.33
CA ARG A 48 -17.25 9.11 3.31
C ARG A 48 -17.82 10.40 3.89
N VAL A 49 -18.82 10.30 4.76
CA VAL A 49 -19.44 11.46 5.42
C VAL A 49 -18.41 12.21 6.27
N LYS A 50 -17.53 11.52 7.01
CA LYS A 50 -16.43 12.15 7.77
C LYS A 50 -15.50 12.96 6.86
N PHE A 51 -15.14 12.44 5.69
CA PHE A 51 -14.27 13.14 4.73
C PHE A 51 -14.99 14.33 4.08
N GLU A 52 -16.25 14.17 3.66
CA GLU A 52 -17.03 15.25 3.04
C GLU A 52 -17.26 16.42 4.01
N ARG A 53 -17.50 16.15 5.30
CA ARG A 53 -17.65 17.19 6.33
C ARG A 53 -16.44 18.14 6.43
N ASN A 54 -15.25 17.64 6.09
CA ASN A 54 -13.99 18.38 6.21
C ASN A 54 -13.39 18.80 4.85
N ARG A 55 -14.15 18.67 3.76
CA ARG A 55 -13.65 18.88 2.39
C ARG A 55 -13.20 20.31 2.12
N ASP A 56 -13.93 21.29 2.63
CA ASP A 56 -13.76 22.70 2.27
C ASP A 56 -12.96 23.49 3.32
N VAL A 57 -12.25 22.80 4.22
CA VAL A 57 -11.37 23.44 5.23
C VAL A 57 -10.16 24.06 4.53
N LYS A 58 -10.01 25.39 4.67
CA LYS A 58 -8.94 26.16 3.99
C LYS A 58 -7.74 26.48 4.87
N ASP A 59 -7.90 26.50 6.19
CA ASP A 59 -6.80 26.80 7.10
C ASP A 59 -5.77 25.66 7.10
N PRO A 60 -4.51 25.92 6.68
CA PRO A 60 -3.44 24.91 6.66
C PRO A 60 -3.20 24.23 8.01
N ARG A 61 -3.34 24.97 9.12
CA ARG A 61 -3.09 24.40 10.46
C ARG A 61 -4.20 23.44 10.86
N ALA A 62 -5.45 23.83 10.62
CA ALA A 62 -6.60 22.94 10.82
C ALA A 62 -6.49 21.67 9.96
N VAL A 63 -6.11 21.78 8.69
CA VAL A 63 -5.92 20.63 7.79
C VAL A 63 -4.83 19.69 8.33
N SER A 64 -3.68 20.21 8.73
CA SER A 64 -2.61 19.39 9.32
C SER A 64 -3.08 18.64 10.57
N LYS A 65 -3.86 19.29 11.42
CA LYS A 65 -4.44 18.66 12.61
C LYS A 65 -5.39 17.53 12.24
N LEU A 66 -6.31 17.76 11.29
CA LEU A 66 -7.27 16.76 10.83
C LEU A 66 -6.58 15.54 10.20
N LEU A 67 -5.54 15.76 9.40
CA LEU A 67 -4.78 14.67 8.78
C LEU A 67 -4.00 13.87 9.83
N ALA A 68 -3.40 14.52 10.83
CA ALA A 68 -2.73 13.85 11.93
C ALA A 68 -3.71 13.02 12.77
N GLU A 69 -4.88 13.56 13.11
CA GLU A 69 -5.93 12.85 13.83
C GLU A 69 -6.42 11.62 13.05
N ALA A 70 -6.60 11.76 11.72
CA ALA A 70 -7.01 10.66 10.86
C ALA A 70 -5.94 9.55 10.77
N GLU A 71 -4.66 9.90 10.68
CA GLU A 71 -3.56 8.92 10.70
C GLU A 71 -3.49 8.18 12.04
N VAL A 72 -3.71 8.86 13.15
CA VAL A 72 -3.79 8.24 14.48
C VAL A 72 -4.99 7.29 14.57
N GLU A 73 -6.17 7.67 14.07
CA GLU A 73 -7.36 6.80 14.05
C GLU A 73 -7.09 5.54 13.21
N ILE A 74 -6.53 5.68 12.01
CA ILE A 74 -6.21 4.54 11.13
C ILE A 74 -5.18 3.62 11.77
N SER A 75 -4.12 4.17 12.36
CA SER A 75 -3.07 3.40 13.04
C SER A 75 -3.62 2.62 14.23
N LYS A 76 -4.48 3.25 15.04
CA LYS A 76 -5.13 2.61 16.19
C LYS A 76 -5.98 1.41 15.81
N PHE A 77 -6.68 1.49 14.68
CA PHE A 77 -7.57 0.44 14.19
C PHE A 77 -6.90 -0.42 13.11
N GLN A 78 -5.57 -0.47 13.06
CA GLN A 78 -4.86 -1.32 12.11
C GLN A 78 -5.07 -2.80 12.45
N HIS A 79 -5.51 -3.57 11.46
CA HIS A 79 -5.72 -5.01 11.59
C HIS A 79 -4.34 -5.71 11.63
N PRO A 80 -4.11 -6.67 12.55
CA PRO A 80 -2.81 -7.34 12.68
C PRO A 80 -2.42 -8.14 11.42
N ASP A 81 -3.40 -8.71 10.73
CA ASP A 81 -3.19 -9.48 9.48
C ASP A 81 -4.12 -8.99 8.36
N PRO A 82 -3.79 -7.90 7.64
CA PRO A 82 -4.67 -7.30 6.65
C PRO A 82 -4.78 -8.18 5.39
N TYR A 83 -5.93 -8.18 4.72
CA TYR A 83 -6.10 -8.95 3.49
C TYR A 83 -5.17 -8.43 2.38
N LYS A 84 -4.28 -9.29 1.91
CA LYS A 84 -3.40 -9.06 0.75
C LYS A 84 -3.86 -9.92 -0.44
N PRO A 85 -3.98 -9.35 -1.65
CA PRO A 85 -4.25 -10.14 -2.85
C PRO A 85 -3.16 -11.21 -3.04
N PRO A 86 -3.50 -12.42 -3.53
CA PRO A 86 -2.53 -13.52 -3.60
C PRO A 86 -1.27 -13.22 -4.41
N LEU A 87 -1.39 -12.41 -5.47
CA LEU A 87 -0.29 -12.04 -6.38
C LEU A 87 0.40 -10.72 -6.01
N ALA A 88 -0.08 -10.01 -4.99
CA ALA A 88 0.59 -8.81 -4.50
C ALA A 88 1.86 -9.20 -3.73
N ALA A 89 2.74 -8.23 -3.49
CA ALA A 89 3.88 -8.43 -2.59
C ALA A 89 3.41 -8.97 -1.23
N ASP A 90 4.14 -9.95 -0.70
CA ASP A 90 3.80 -10.73 0.50
C ASP A 90 2.46 -11.49 0.44
N GLY A 91 1.87 -11.66 -0.75
CA GLY A 91 0.70 -12.50 -0.94
C GLY A 91 1.06 -13.98 -0.97
N THR A 92 0.06 -14.86 -0.77
CA THR A 92 0.28 -16.32 -0.71
C THR A 92 0.80 -16.94 -2.02
N LYS A 93 0.68 -16.23 -3.15
CA LYS A 93 1.17 -16.65 -4.48
C LYS A 93 2.24 -15.68 -5.01
N TRP A 94 2.77 -14.79 -4.17
CA TRP A 94 3.87 -13.91 -4.55
C TRP A 94 5.06 -14.74 -4.99
N GLU A 95 5.65 -14.39 -6.15
CA GLU A 95 6.85 -15.02 -6.70
C GLU A 95 6.82 -16.55 -6.87
N ARG A 96 5.64 -17.18 -6.80
CA ARG A 96 5.50 -18.64 -6.90
C ARG A 96 5.97 -19.18 -8.25
N ASN A 97 5.74 -18.44 -9.34
CA ASN A 97 6.08 -18.80 -10.71
C ASN A 97 6.74 -17.60 -11.43
N LEU A 98 7.87 -17.13 -10.91
CA LEU A 98 8.68 -16.13 -11.64
C LEU A 98 9.15 -16.75 -12.96
N PRO A 99 8.93 -16.09 -14.11
CA PRO A 99 9.58 -16.53 -15.34
C PRO A 99 11.10 -16.46 -15.11
N PRO A 100 11.87 -17.49 -15.52
CA PRO A 100 13.32 -17.40 -15.44
C PRO A 100 13.78 -16.16 -16.21
N PRO A 101 14.88 -15.51 -15.78
CA PRO A 101 15.47 -14.44 -16.58
C PRO A 101 15.71 -14.97 -17.98
N LEU A 102 15.35 -14.18 -18.99
CA LEU A 102 15.64 -14.51 -20.39
C LEU A 102 17.15 -14.44 -20.55
N PHE A 103 17.82 -15.59 -20.38
CA PHE A 103 19.25 -15.71 -20.65
C PHE A 103 19.47 -15.40 -22.13
N SER A 104 20.44 -14.51 -22.43
CA SER A 104 21.05 -14.54 -23.76
C SER A 104 21.68 -15.92 -23.98
N GLU A 105 21.91 -16.33 -25.23
CA GLU A 105 22.55 -17.64 -25.48
C GLU A 105 23.92 -17.75 -24.78
N GLU A 106 24.63 -16.63 -24.62
CA GLU A 106 25.90 -16.55 -23.89
C GLU A 106 25.71 -16.78 -22.38
N ASP A 107 24.68 -16.18 -21.77
CA ASP A 107 24.38 -16.37 -20.35
C ASP A 107 23.91 -17.80 -20.07
N ARG A 108 23.19 -18.40 -21.03
CA ARG A 108 22.77 -19.80 -21.00
C ARG A 108 23.97 -20.75 -21.12
N GLN A 109 24.94 -20.45 -21.97
CA GLN A 109 26.19 -21.20 -22.09
C GLN A 109 27.04 -21.09 -20.82
N LYS A 110 27.25 -19.89 -20.29
CA LYS A 110 27.97 -19.69 -19.01
C LYS A 110 27.33 -20.45 -17.86
N ALA A 111 26.00 -20.43 -17.73
CA ALA A 111 25.29 -21.19 -16.71
C ALA A 111 25.46 -22.71 -16.88
N ARG A 112 25.46 -23.21 -18.13
CA ARG A 112 25.71 -24.63 -18.45
C ARG A 112 27.14 -25.06 -18.15
N GLU A 113 28.12 -24.26 -18.56
CA GLU A 113 29.54 -24.50 -18.30
C GLU A 113 29.87 -24.42 -16.81
N SER A 114 29.18 -23.57 -16.05
CA SER A 114 29.32 -23.52 -14.60
C SER A 114 28.71 -24.75 -13.91
N PHE A 115 27.68 -25.37 -14.49
CA PHE A 115 27.01 -26.55 -13.92
C PHE A 115 27.69 -27.87 -14.32
N LEU A 116 28.30 -27.93 -15.50
CA LEU A 116 29.00 -29.09 -16.03
C LEU A 116 30.50 -28.98 -15.73
N GLY A 117 31.09 -29.97 -15.06
CA GLY A 117 32.54 -30.02 -14.87
C GLY A 117 33.30 -30.19 -16.20
N PRO A 118 34.65 -30.16 -16.19
CA PRO A 118 35.49 -30.20 -17.40
C PRO A 118 35.32 -31.46 -18.28
N ARG A 119 34.54 -32.45 -17.83
CA ARG A 119 34.21 -33.69 -18.56
C ARG A 119 32.74 -33.78 -19.01
N GLY A 120 31.96 -32.69 -18.90
CA GLY A 120 30.55 -32.68 -19.31
C GLY A 120 29.63 -33.49 -18.40
N LEU A 121 30.10 -33.85 -17.20
CA LEU A 121 29.31 -34.50 -16.16
C LEU A 121 28.95 -33.48 -15.08
N PRO A 122 27.75 -33.55 -14.46
CA PRO A 122 27.44 -32.73 -13.30
C PRO A 122 28.47 -33.02 -12.20
N VAL A 123 28.89 -31.98 -11.50
CA VAL A 123 29.80 -32.09 -10.35
C VAL A 123 29.15 -32.89 -9.22
#